data_AF-A0A1V5E0I1-F1
#
_entry.id   AF-A0A1V5E0I1-F1
#
_cell.length_a   1.000
_cell.length_b   1.000
_cell.length_c   1.000
_cell.angle_alpha   90.00
_cell.angle_beta   90.00
_cell.angle_gamma   90.00
#
_symmetry.space_group_name_H-M   'P 1'
#
loop_
_entity.id
_entity.type
_entity.pdbx_description
1 polymer ?
#
loop_
_entity_poly.entity_id
_entity_poly.type
_entity_poly.pdbx_seq_one_letter_code
_entity_poly.pdbx_strand_id
1 'polypeptide(L)'
;MQLHRNGQIEKEDYDMYITELRICFKDISDALALGENSIVSNIFKTAKEIVKQGGSIIIEQRYENAQSDILAKYSTEYEVENWKNKLNDIQDILKQHKIE
;
A
#
# COMPACT_ATOMS: atom_id res chain seq x y z
N MET A 1 41.48 -24.16 26.10
CA MET A 1 40.61 -23.62 25.04
C MET A 1 39.54 -24.65 24.72
N GLN A 2 38.29 -24.37 25.03
CA GLN A 2 37.10 -24.95 24.40
C GLN A 2 35.91 -24.13 24.91
N LEU A 3 35.31 -23.36 24.01
CA LEU A 3 34.15 -22.52 24.25
C LEU A 3 32.91 -23.37 23.97
N HIS A 4 32.10 -23.64 24.99
CA HIS A 4 30.70 -24.02 24.81
C HIS A 4 29.86 -23.03 25.62
N ARG A 5 29.48 -21.91 24.97
CA ARG A 5 28.52 -20.97 25.52
C ARG A 5 27.12 -21.49 25.24
N ASN A 6 26.43 -21.74 26.34
CA ASN A 6 24.99 -21.68 26.58
C ASN A 6 24.18 -21.12 25.41
N GLY A 7 23.20 -21.91 24.96
CA GLY A 7 22.11 -21.46 24.10
C GLY A 7 21.31 -20.37 24.80
N GLN A 8 21.63 -19.13 24.48
CA GLN A 8 20.65 -18.06 24.50
C GLN A 8 19.84 -18.23 23.23
N ILE A 9 18.57 -18.62 23.39
CA ILE A 9 17.58 -18.45 22.34
C ILE A 9 17.44 -16.94 22.23
N GLU A 10 18.18 -16.35 21.29
CA GLU A 10 17.97 -14.97 20.89
C GLU A 10 16.52 -14.91 20.41
N LYS A 11 15.68 -14.26 21.21
CA LYS A 11 14.42 -13.74 20.71
C LYS A 11 14.81 -12.69 19.69
N GLU A 12 14.98 -13.12 18.44
CA GLU A 12 14.87 -12.21 17.32
C GLU A 12 13.42 -11.72 17.32
N ASP A 13 13.20 -10.65 18.09
CA ASP A 13 12.14 -9.68 17.84
C ASP A 13 12.44 -9.15 16.42
N TYR A 14 12.00 -9.90 15.40
CA TYR A 14 11.71 -9.32 14.11
C TYR A 14 10.53 -8.39 14.38
N ASP A 15 10.86 -7.19 14.82
CA ASP A 15 10.06 -6.01 14.60
C ASP A 15 9.87 -6.01 13.07
N MET A 16 8.77 -6.63 12.60
CA MET A 16 8.42 -6.73 11.18
C MET A 16 8.05 -5.31 10.77
N TYR A 17 9.07 -4.47 10.60
CA TYR A 17 8.94 -3.20 9.92
C TYR A 17 8.43 -3.57 8.53
N ILE A 18 7.16 -3.30 8.29
CA ILE A 18 6.58 -3.46 6.96
C ILE A 18 7.29 -2.43 6.09
N THR A 19 8.34 -2.90 5.42
CA THR A 19 9.16 -2.08 4.52
C THR A 19 8.48 -1.91 3.18
N GLU A 20 7.52 -2.78 2.84
CA GLU A 20 6.80 -2.73 1.58
C GLU A 20 5.32 -3.10 1.74
N LEU A 21 4.41 -2.21 1.32
CA LEU A 21 2.98 -2.49 1.20
C LEU A 21 2.64 -2.70 -0.26
N ARG A 22 2.14 -3.88 -0.61
CA ARG A 22 1.65 -4.17 -1.96
C ARG A 22 0.14 -4.07 -2.01
N ILE A 23 -0.37 -3.21 -2.88
CA ILE A 23 -1.81 -3.00 -3.04
C ILE A 23 -2.19 -3.31 -4.48
N CYS A 24 -3.24 -4.12 -4.65
CA CYS A 24 -3.79 -4.37 -5.96
C CYS A 24 -4.56 -3.13 -6.43
N PHE A 25 -4.25 -2.63 -7.62
CA PHE A 25 -4.96 -1.51 -8.23
C PHE A 25 -6.47 -1.77 -8.34
N LYS A 26 -6.86 -3.02 -8.63
CA LYS A 26 -8.26 -3.41 -8.76
C LYS A 26 -9.03 -3.24 -7.45
N ASP A 27 -8.44 -3.63 -6.31
CA ASP A 27 -9.10 -3.52 -5.00
C ASP A 27 -9.40 -2.06 -4.65
N ILE A 28 -8.49 -1.14 -4.99
CA ILE A 28 -8.68 0.30 -4.78
C ILE A 28 -9.74 0.83 -5.75
N SER A 29 -9.65 0.46 -7.03
CA SER A 29 -10.61 0.88 -8.05
C SER A 29 -12.03 0.41 -7.71
N ASP A 30 -12.20 -0.84 -7.28
CA ASP A 30 -13.49 -1.40 -6.87
C ASP A 30 -14.01 -0.70 -5.61
N ALA A 31 -13.17 -0.49 -4.58
CA ALA A 31 -13.55 0.25 -3.39
C ALA A 31 -13.98 1.70 -3.70
N LEU A 32 -13.30 2.38 -4.63
CA LEU A 32 -13.66 3.71 -5.10
C LEU A 32 -14.98 3.71 -5.88
N ALA A 33 -15.22 2.70 -6.73
CA ALA A 33 -16.45 2.57 -7.53
C ALA A 33 -17.67 2.23 -6.67
N LEU A 34 -17.47 1.42 -5.62
CA LEU A 34 -18.51 1.06 -4.64
C LEU A 34 -18.76 2.16 -3.60
N GLY A 35 -17.96 3.23 -3.59
CA GLY A 35 -18.08 4.32 -2.63
C GLY A 35 -17.60 3.97 -1.22
N GLU A 36 -16.80 2.91 -1.08
CA GLU A 36 -16.20 2.46 0.19
C GLU A 36 -15.01 3.34 0.59
N ASN A 37 -15.29 4.63 0.77
CA ASN A 37 -14.31 5.65 1.12
C ASN A 37 -13.57 5.33 2.43
N SER A 38 -14.18 4.56 3.34
CA SER A 38 -13.55 4.09 4.57
C SER A 38 -12.39 3.13 4.31
N ILE A 39 -12.55 2.20 3.37
CA ILE A 39 -11.51 1.24 3.00
C ILE A 39 -10.35 1.98 2.33
N VAL A 40 -10.69 2.84 1.37
CA VAL A 40 -9.73 3.69 0.66
C VAL A 40 -8.94 4.56 1.66
N SER A 41 -9.62 5.22 2.60
CA SER A 41 -8.98 6.06 3.62
C SER A 41 -8.03 5.26 4.52
N ASN A 42 -8.42 4.05 4.94
CA ASN A 42 -7.55 3.17 5.72
C ASN A 42 -6.30 2.75 4.93
N ILE A 43 -6.45 2.40 3.65
CA ILE A 43 -5.31 2.07 2.77
C ILE A 43 -4.32 3.24 2.73
N PHE A 44 -4.80 4.48 2.53
CA PHE A 44 -3.95 5.66 2.52
C PHE A 44 -3.30 5.95 3.87
N LYS A 45 -4.02 5.72 4.98
CA LYS A 45 -3.48 5.90 6.32
C LYS A 45 -2.31 4.94 6.56
N THR A 46 -2.51 3.65 6.30
CA THR A 46 -1.46 2.63 6.41
C THR A 46 -0.31 2.93 5.45
N ALA A 47 -0.60 3.35 4.22
CA ALA A 47 0.43 3.73 3.26
C ALA A 47 1.31 4.88 3.77
N LYS A 48 0.71 5.92 4.36
CA LYS A 48 1.45 7.03 4.98
C LYS A 48 2.32 6.56 6.14
N GLU A 49 1.79 5.70 7.02
CA GLU A 49 2.55 5.18 8.16
C GLU A 49 3.77 4.36 7.72
N ILE A 50 3.65 3.61 6.62
CA ILE A 50 4.73 2.79 6.08
C ILE A 50 5.83 3.65 5.44
N VAL A 51 5.48 4.61 4.59
CA VAL A 51 6.49 5.51 3.99
C VAL A 51 7.15 6.40 5.05
N LYS A 52 6.43 6.78 6.11
CA LYS A 52 6.98 7.54 7.25
C LYS A 52 8.01 6.73 8.05
N GLN A 53 7.88 5.40 8.05
CA GLN A 53 8.87 4.48 8.64
C GLN A 53 10.04 4.17 7.70
N GLY A 54 10.10 4.80 6.52
CA GLY A 54 11.11 4.53 5.49
C GLY A 54 10.77 3.34 4.58
N GLY A 55 9.54 2.83 4.66
CA GLY A 55 9.01 1.82 3.75
C GLY A 55 8.57 2.39 2.40
N SER A 56 7.98 1.53 1.58
CA SER A 56 7.50 1.86 0.24
C SER A 56 6.16 1.20 -0.05
N ILE A 57 5.37 1.83 -0.91
CA ILE A 57 4.07 1.33 -1.37
C ILE A 57 4.23 0.93 -2.82
N ILE A 58 3.79 -0.26 -3.17
CA ILE A 58 3.76 -0.76 -4.54
C ILE A 58 2.31 -0.97 -4.92
N ILE A 59 1.91 -0.29 -5.99
CA ILE A 59 0.64 -0.51 -6.65
C ILE A 59 0.90 -1.52 -7.77
N GLU A 60 0.27 -2.69 -7.68
CA GLU A 60 0.39 -3.74 -8.66
C GLU A 60 -0.96 -4.06 -9.32
N GLN A 61 -0.94 -4.47 -10.58
CA GLN A 61 -2.07 -5.10 -11.24
C GLN A 61 -1.87 -6.60 -11.22
N ARG A 62 -2.77 -7.31 -10.52
CA ARG A 62 -2.77 -8.77 -10.48
C ARG A 62 -3.63 -9.32 -11.61
N TYR A 63 -3.10 -10.31 -12.33
CA TYR A 63 -3.82 -11.05 -13.35
C TYR A 63 -4.05 -12.48 -12.88
N GLU A 64 -5.16 -13.11 -13.27
CA GLU A 64 -5.49 -14.48 -12.81
C GLU A 64 -4.50 -15.54 -13.30
N ASN A 65 -3.82 -15.31 -14.43
CA ASN A 65 -2.93 -16.29 -15.06
C ASN A 65 -1.60 -15.69 -15.55
N ALA A 66 -1.20 -14.53 -15.02
CA ALA A 66 0.05 -13.87 -15.42
C ALA A 66 0.74 -13.22 -14.22
N GLN A 67 2.02 -12.91 -14.41
CA GLN A 67 2.81 -12.17 -13.42
C GLN A 67 2.19 -10.80 -13.17
N SER A 68 2.12 -10.37 -11.91
CA SER A 68 1.64 -9.03 -11.58
C SER A 68 2.52 -7.94 -12.20
N ASP A 69 1.88 -6.92 -12.74
CA ASP A 69 2.57 -5.73 -13.22
C ASP A 69 2.65 -4.67 -12.12
N ILE A 70 3.83 -4.08 -11.92
CA ILE A 70 3.99 -2.95 -11.00
C ILE A 70 3.60 -1.69 -11.76
N LEU A 71 2.50 -1.07 -11.36
CA LEU A 71 1.99 0.16 -11.97
C LEU A 71 2.66 1.40 -11.37
N ALA A 72 2.91 1.39 -10.06
CA ALA A 72 3.54 2.51 -9.37
C ALA A 72 4.27 2.05 -8.11
N LYS A 73 5.29 2.81 -7.73
CA LYS A 73 5.95 2.71 -6.43
C LYS A 73 6.02 4.09 -5.80
N TYR A 74 5.68 4.18 -4.52
CA TYR A 74 5.72 5.42 -3.73
C TYR A 74 6.58 5.18 -2.50
N SER A 75 7.60 6.01 -2.29
CA SER A 75 8.51 5.86 -1.14
C SER A 75 8.43 7.05 -0.18
N THR A 76 7.59 8.05 -0.49
CA THR A 76 7.44 9.27 0.31
C THR A 76 5.99 9.59 0.63
N GLU A 77 5.76 10.31 1.72
CA GLU A 77 4.42 10.79 2.11
C GLU A 77 3.79 11.69 1.04
N TYR A 78 4.63 12.52 0.40
CA TYR A 78 4.21 13.42 -0.68
C TYR A 78 3.66 12.65 -1.88
N GLU A 79 4.33 11.57 -2.29
CA GLU A 79 3.87 10.73 -3.39
C GLU A 79 2.55 10.03 -3.08
N VAL A 80 2.40 9.51 -1.86
CA VAL A 80 1.15 8.87 -1.40
C VAL A 80 0.01 9.89 -1.38
N GLU A 81 0.26 11.13 -0.95
CA GLU A 81 -0.74 12.19 -0.95
C GLU A 81 -1.11 12.66 -2.36
N ASN A 82 -0.13 12.81 -3.25
CA ASN A 82 -0.37 13.13 -4.65
C ASN A 82 -1.20 12.05 -5.34
N TRP A 83 -0.92 10.78 -5.04
CA TRP A 83 -1.71 9.65 -5.53
C TRP A 83 -3.16 9.70 -5.03
N LYS A 84 -3.37 10.00 -3.74
CA LYS A 84 -4.72 10.23 -3.19
C LYS A 84 -5.46 11.34 -3.92
N ASN A 85 -4.80 12.47 -4.16
CA ASN A 85 -5.41 13.60 -4.84
C ASN A 85 -5.82 13.24 -6.27
N LYS A 86 -4.96 12.53 -7.02
CA LYS A 86 -5.29 12.04 -8.37
C LYS A 86 -6.51 11.12 -8.38
N LEU A 87 -6.64 10.24 -7.39
CA LEU A 87 -7.81 9.35 -7.29
C LEU A 87 -9.10 10.11 -6.95
N ASN A 88 -9.03 11.12 -6.10
CA ASN A 88 -10.17 12.00 -5.83
C ASN A 88 -10.60 12.80 -7.07
N ASP A 89 -9.64 13.30 -7.85
CA ASP A 89 -9.90 14.05 -9.09
C ASP A 89 -10.62 13.16 -10.11
N ILE A 90 -10.15 11.92 -10.28
CA ILE A 90 -10.79 10.91 -11.13
C ILE A 90 -12.20 10.59 -10.63
N GLN A 91 -12.40 10.44 -9.31
CA GLN A 91 -13.73 10.22 -8.75
C GLN A 91 -14.68 11.39 -9.00
N ASP A 92 -14.21 12.63 -8.93
CA ASP A 92 -15.04 13.81 -9.19
C ASP A 92 -15.49 13.84 -10.67
N ILE A 93 -14.56 13.61 -11.59
CA ILE A 93 -14.85 13.51 -13.03
C ILE A 93 -15.88 12.42 -13.32
N LEU A 94 -15.74 11.25 -12.69
CA LEU A 94 -16.67 10.11 -12.86
C LEU A 94 -18.05 10.39 -12.25
N LYS A 95 -18.13 11.16 -11.16
CA LYS A 95 -19.42 11.59 -10.59
C LYS A 95 -20.12 12.61 -11.49
N GLN A 96 -19.38 13.54 -12.09
CA GLN A 96 -19.96 14.51 -13.03
C GLN A 96 -20.50 13.83 -14.30
N HIS A 97 -19.91 12.71 -14.74
CA HIS A 97 -20.39 11.93 -15.89
C HIS A 97 -21.55 10.97 -15.57
N LYS A 98 -22.02 10.88 -14.31
CA LYS A 98 -23.19 10.07 -13.92
C LYS A 98 -24.52 10.84 -13.93
N ILE A 99 -24.57 11.98 -14.62
CA ILE A 99 -25.81 12.72 -14.87
C ILE A 99 -26.21 12.55 -16.34
N GLU A 100 -26.88 11.44 -16.65
CA GLU A 100 -27.90 11.31 -17.69
C GLU A 100 -28.96 10.29 -17.25
#